data_AF-A0A955MZG0-F1
#
_entry.id   AF-A0A955MZG0-F1
#
_cell.length_a   1.000
_cell.length_b   1.000
_cell.length_c   1.000
_cell.angle_alpha   90.00
_cell.angle_beta   90.00
_cell.angle_gamma   90.00
#
_symmetry.space_group_name_H-M   'P 1'
#
loop_
_entity.id
_entity.type
_entity.pdbx_description
1 polymer ?
#
loop_
_entity_poly.entity_id
_entity_poly.type
_entity_poly.pdbx_seq_one_letter_code
_entity_poly.pdbx_strand_id
1 'polypeptide(L)'
;YSNEKAGEIIPKLLEGIATVRDLDDRDRPVWINEAVESDARMVRRYMDDIDITGCDIYPVNDRNRRLTRVTEGVERWKKIGRGKPVWMVLQAFSWDELGEYHGGGRERTYPTFEESRFMAYTSIVHGAAGILYWGSNYLQTDEVRESIYALTTELSALQPFLVSEEKPEVTLDFLEIPQTTEGFGVQCFVRKAGEDWLIVLVNEDEVKHMGVEISGLDELEGKTLHQLYGKDDLMVEGGEIIARLRPFEVKVYSTSPEYESDRTEGRDFGWDEAKEGKIDSQE
;
A
#
# COMPACT_ATOMS: atom_id res chain seq x y z
N TYR A 1 1.97 -16.28 -30.54
CA TYR A 1 2.44 -16.64 -29.19
C TYR A 1 1.44 -16.29 -28.08
N SER A 2 1.28 -15.04 -27.60
CA SER A 2 0.35 -14.71 -26.49
C SER A 2 -1.11 -15.09 -26.80
N ASN A 3 -1.62 -14.75 -27.99
CA ASN A 3 -3.01 -15.08 -28.37
C ASN A 3 -3.29 -16.59 -28.50
N GLU A 4 -2.32 -17.38 -28.98
CA GLU A 4 -2.47 -18.83 -29.12
C GLU A 4 -2.49 -19.51 -27.76
N LYS A 5 -1.53 -19.19 -26.88
CA LYS A 5 -1.53 -19.67 -25.49
C LYS A 5 -2.76 -19.23 -24.72
N ALA A 6 -3.21 -18.00 -24.90
CA ALA A 6 -4.46 -17.53 -24.31
C ALA A 6 -5.67 -18.29 -24.88
N GLY A 7 -5.63 -18.70 -26.16
CA GLY A 7 -6.64 -19.57 -26.77
C GLY A 7 -6.76 -20.93 -26.09
N GLU A 8 -5.66 -21.46 -25.57
CA GLU A 8 -5.63 -22.75 -24.86
C GLU A 8 -5.94 -22.64 -23.36
N ILE A 9 -5.40 -21.60 -22.69
CA ILE A 9 -5.46 -21.46 -21.23
C ILE A 9 -6.82 -20.88 -20.80
N ILE A 10 -7.32 -19.86 -21.50
CA ILE A 10 -8.52 -19.13 -21.06
C ILE A 10 -9.75 -20.04 -20.98
N PRO A 11 -10.07 -20.89 -21.98
CA PRO A 11 -11.24 -21.77 -21.87
C PRO A 11 -11.16 -22.71 -20.66
N LYS A 12 -9.97 -23.25 -20.37
CA LYS A 12 -9.76 -24.14 -19.21
C LYS A 12 -9.84 -23.41 -17.89
N LEU A 13 -9.36 -22.15 -17.84
CA LEU A 13 -9.50 -21.30 -16.67
C LEU A 13 -10.99 -21.03 -16.37
N LEU A 14 -11.76 -20.67 -17.39
CA LEU A 14 -13.21 -20.43 -17.27
C LEU A 14 -13.97 -21.70 -16.83
N GLU A 15 -13.63 -22.86 -17.41
CA GLU A 15 -14.17 -24.15 -16.99
C GLU A 15 -13.84 -24.45 -15.51
N GLY A 16 -12.60 -24.17 -15.08
CA GLY A 16 -12.18 -24.31 -13.70
C GLY A 16 -12.96 -23.40 -12.75
N ILE A 17 -13.13 -22.12 -13.09
CA ILE A 17 -13.92 -21.16 -12.31
C ILE A 17 -15.38 -21.64 -12.21
N ALA A 18 -15.98 -22.04 -13.33
CA ALA A 18 -17.35 -22.56 -13.34
C ALA A 18 -17.50 -23.82 -12.47
N THR A 19 -16.53 -24.72 -12.52
CA THR A 19 -16.51 -25.93 -11.68
C THR A 19 -16.40 -25.58 -10.19
N VAL A 20 -15.54 -24.63 -9.82
CA VAL A 20 -15.43 -24.17 -8.43
C VAL A 20 -16.75 -23.56 -7.96
N ARG A 21 -17.40 -22.72 -8.78
CA ARG A 21 -18.69 -22.12 -8.44
C ARG A 21 -19.83 -23.15 -8.32
N ASP A 22 -19.84 -24.20 -9.13
CA ASP A 22 -20.83 -25.27 -9.06
C ASP A 22 -20.67 -26.12 -7.78
N LEU A 23 -19.43 -26.32 -7.34
CA LEU A 23 -19.11 -27.14 -6.17
C LEU A 23 -19.11 -26.38 -4.84
N ASP A 24 -18.88 -25.07 -4.84
CA ASP A 24 -18.82 -24.26 -3.61
C ASP A 24 -20.19 -23.73 -3.18
N ASP A 25 -20.82 -24.45 -2.25
CA ASP A 25 -22.10 -24.10 -1.64
C ASP A 25 -22.09 -22.78 -0.84
N ARG A 26 -20.90 -22.21 -0.56
CA ARG A 26 -20.73 -20.98 0.20
C ARG A 26 -20.60 -19.73 -0.66
N ASP A 27 -20.58 -19.88 -1.99
CA ASP A 27 -20.44 -18.77 -2.95
C ASP A 27 -19.26 -17.85 -2.62
N ARG A 28 -18.08 -18.44 -2.33
CA ARG A 28 -16.90 -17.64 -1.97
C ARG A 28 -16.38 -16.86 -3.19
N PRO A 29 -15.80 -15.66 -2.98
CA PRO A 29 -15.20 -14.89 -4.05
C PRO A 29 -14.07 -15.63 -4.76
N VAL A 30 -14.06 -15.56 -6.09
CA VAL A 30 -12.96 -16.01 -6.93
C VAL A 30 -11.99 -14.85 -7.14
N TRP A 31 -10.75 -15.05 -6.72
CA TRP A 31 -9.65 -14.10 -6.92
C TRP A 31 -8.56 -14.74 -7.79
N ILE A 32 -8.03 -13.96 -8.74
CA ILE A 32 -6.83 -14.32 -9.50
C ILE A 32 -5.79 -13.23 -9.32
N ASN A 33 -4.59 -13.64 -8.89
CA ASN A 33 -3.41 -12.81 -8.87
C ASN A 33 -2.68 -12.88 -10.21
N GLU A 34 -2.19 -11.74 -10.68
CA GLU A 34 -1.47 -11.59 -11.94
C GLU A 34 -0.13 -10.86 -11.72
N ALA A 35 0.80 -10.95 -12.67
CA ALA A 35 1.95 -10.05 -12.65
C ALA A 35 1.50 -8.62 -12.96
N VAL A 36 2.14 -7.61 -12.35
CA VAL A 36 1.77 -6.20 -12.63
C VAL A 36 1.78 -5.85 -14.12
N GLU A 37 2.66 -6.48 -14.91
CA GLU A 37 2.79 -6.30 -16.36
C GLU A 37 1.98 -7.31 -17.20
N SER A 38 1.15 -8.15 -16.60
CA SER A 38 0.34 -9.15 -17.32
C SER A 38 -0.49 -8.49 -18.44
N ASP A 39 -0.57 -9.17 -19.58
CA ASP A 39 -1.24 -8.67 -20.79
C ASP A 39 -2.71 -8.36 -20.52
N ALA A 40 -3.04 -7.07 -20.47
CA ALA A 40 -4.38 -6.59 -20.19
C ALA A 40 -5.42 -7.16 -21.17
N ARG A 41 -5.05 -7.41 -22.44
CA ARG A 41 -5.98 -7.99 -23.42
C ARG A 41 -6.33 -9.42 -23.09
N MET A 42 -5.36 -10.21 -22.62
CA MET A 42 -5.59 -11.59 -22.17
C MET A 42 -6.42 -11.62 -20.89
N VAL A 43 -5.99 -10.86 -19.88
CA VAL A 43 -6.63 -10.76 -18.56
C VAL A 43 -8.12 -10.40 -18.68
N ARG A 44 -8.45 -9.46 -19.58
CA ARG A 44 -9.84 -9.04 -19.84
C ARG A 44 -10.77 -10.15 -20.31
N ARG A 45 -10.26 -11.30 -20.76
CA ARG A 45 -11.08 -12.40 -21.28
C ARG A 45 -11.72 -13.27 -20.19
N TYR A 46 -11.27 -13.18 -18.94
CA TYR A 46 -11.89 -13.89 -17.80
C TYR A 46 -12.33 -12.94 -16.68
N MET A 47 -12.13 -11.63 -16.84
CA MET A 47 -12.39 -10.65 -15.79
C MET A 47 -13.83 -10.70 -15.29
N ASP A 48 -14.79 -11.00 -16.16
CA ASP A 48 -16.21 -11.04 -15.80
C ASP A 48 -16.56 -12.27 -14.94
N ASP A 49 -15.72 -13.32 -14.94
CA ASP A 49 -15.93 -14.59 -14.23
C ASP A 49 -15.30 -14.62 -12.82
N ILE A 50 -14.43 -13.66 -12.50
CA ILE A 50 -13.80 -13.49 -11.18
C ILE A 50 -14.46 -12.35 -10.40
N ASP A 51 -14.38 -12.39 -9.06
CA ASP A 51 -14.99 -11.38 -8.20
C ASP A 51 -13.98 -10.30 -7.79
N ILE A 52 -12.72 -10.69 -7.67
CA ILE A 52 -11.61 -9.83 -7.22
C ILE A 52 -10.46 -9.97 -8.22
N THR A 53 -9.87 -8.86 -8.63
CA THR A 53 -8.65 -8.83 -9.45
C THR A 53 -7.46 -8.39 -8.61
N GLY A 54 -6.24 -8.52 -9.12
CA GLY A 54 -5.09 -8.03 -8.39
C GLY A 54 -3.79 -8.21 -9.15
N CYS A 55 -2.70 -7.77 -8.53
CA CYS A 55 -1.39 -8.18 -8.98
C CYS A 55 -0.35 -8.27 -7.87
N ASP A 56 0.71 -9.00 -8.18
CA ASP A 56 1.96 -8.89 -7.46
C ASP A 56 2.92 -7.87 -8.07
N ILE A 57 3.58 -7.13 -7.18
CA ILE A 57 4.57 -6.12 -7.53
C ILE A 57 5.65 -6.02 -6.47
N TYR A 58 6.91 -6.12 -6.91
CA TYR A 58 8.07 -6.22 -6.03
C TYR A 58 9.16 -5.21 -6.45
N PRO A 59 8.99 -3.91 -6.10
CA PRO A 59 9.80 -2.83 -6.65
C PRO A 59 11.18 -2.68 -6.01
N VAL A 60 11.48 -3.37 -4.90
CA VAL A 60 12.73 -3.18 -4.15
C VAL A 60 13.76 -4.24 -4.56
N ASN A 61 14.85 -3.81 -5.20
CA ASN A 61 16.02 -4.64 -5.51
C ASN A 61 17.30 -3.78 -5.54
N ASP A 62 18.43 -4.42 -5.78
CA ASP A 62 19.78 -3.84 -5.86
C ASP A 62 19.94 -2.77 -6.94
N ARG A 63 19.05 -2.72 -7.94
CA ARG A 63 19.17 -1.83 -9.11
C ARG A 63 18.06 -0.79 -9.22
N ASN A 64 16.93 -1.03 -8.56
CA ASN A 64 15.74 -0.19 -8.65
C ASN A 64 14.96 -0.30 -7.34
N ARG A 65 14.54 0.85 -6.82
CA ARG A 65 13.71 0.99 -5.60
C ARG A 65 12.56 1.97 -5.80
N ARG A 66 11.99 2.05 -7.01
CA ARG A 66 10.89 2.97 -7.35
C ARG A 66 9.57 2.48 -6.72
N LEU A 67 9.31 2.89 -5.47
CA LEU A 67 8.14 2.47 -4.69
C LEU A 67 6.81 2.88 -5.33
N THR A 68 6.76 4.03 -6.01
CA THR A 68 5.57 4.55 -6.71
C THR A 68 5.07 3.64 -7.84
N ARG A 69 5.85 2.61 -8.22
CA ARG A 69 5.33 1.53 -9.07
C ARG A 69 4.13 0.82 -8.45
N VAL A 70 4.03 0.77 -7.12
CA VAL A 70 2.87 0.18 -6.42
C VAL A 70 1.62 0.99 -6.71
N THR A 71 1.70 2.33 -6.60
CA THR A 71 0.64 3.27 -7.00
C THR A 71 0.18 3.02 -8.43
N GLU A 72 1.13 2.97 -9.37
CA GLU A 72 0.86 2.71 -10.79
C GLU A 72 0.16 1.35 -10.99
N GLY A 73 0.58 0.35 -10.22
CA GLY A 73 -0.01 -0.99 -10.20
C GLY A 73 -1.48 -0.96 -9.78
N VAL A 74 -1.80 -0.32 -8.65
CA VAL A 74 -3.19 -0.21 -8.15
C VAL A 74 -4.07 0.49 -9.19
N GLU A 75 -3.64 1.63 -9.71
CA GLU A 75 -4.39 2.41 -10.70
C GLU A 75 -4.59 1.64 -12.02
N ARG A 76 -3.56 0.93 -12.49
CA ARG A 76 -3.65 0.07 -13.67
C ARG A 76 -4.67 -1.05 -13.45
N TRP A 77 -4.62 -1.73 -12.32
CA TRP A 77 -5.49 -2.87 -12.04
C TRP A 77 -6.92 -2.48 -11.70
N LYS A 78 -7.17 -1.30 -11.15
CA LYS A 78 -8.52 -0.70 -11.07
C LYS A 78 -9.12 -0.50 -12.47
N LYS A 79 -8.33 0.08 -13.38
CA LYS A 79 -8.75 0.28 -14.79
C LYS A 79 -9.04 -1.06 -15.47
N ILE A 80 -8.17 -2.05 -15.31
CA ILE A 80 -8.37 -3.42 -15.85
C ILE A 80 -9.53 -4.14 -15.17
N GLY A 81 -9.81 -3.89 -13.90
CA GLY A 81 -10.88 -4.52 -13.13
C GLY A 81 -12.28 -4.01 -13.45
N ARG A 82 -12.44 -2.84 -14.11
CA ARG A 82 -13.76 -2.22 -14.40
C ARG A 82 -14.64 -2.06 -13.15
N GLY A 83 -14.03 -1.66 -12.03
CA GLY A 83 -14.75 -1.45 -10.76
C GLY A 83 -14.78 -2.67 -9.83
N LYS A 84 -14.18 -3.80 -10.22
CA LYS A 84 -13.93 -4.90 -9.29
C LYS A 84 -12.91 -4.48 -8.22
N PRO A 85 -13.03 -4.98 -6.98
CA PRO A 85 -12.03 -4.77 -5.95
C PRO A 85 -10.66 -5.29 -6.41
N VAL A 86 -9.61 -4.56 -6.01
CA VAL A 86 -8.21 -4.88 -6.33
C VAL A 86 -7.49 -5.33 -5.07
N TRP A 87 -6.88 -6.51 -5.10
CA TRP A 87 -5.97 -6.99 -4.07
C TRP A 87 -4.52 -6.90 -4.54
N MET A 88 -3.66 -6.32 -3.71
CA MET A 88 -2.25 -6.11 -4.01
C MET A 88 -1.39 -7.10 -3.24
N VAL A 89 -0.48 -7.78 -3.95
CA VAL A 89 0.51 -8.67 -3.34
C VAL A 89 1.85 -7.94 -3.30
N LEU A 90 2.30 -7.61 -2.09
CA LEU A 90 3.48 -6.80 -1.79
C LEU A 90 4.69 -7.67 -1.43
N GLN A 91 5.87 -7.06 -1.50
CA GLN A 91 7.16 -7.71 -1.31
C GLN A 91 7.45 -7.98 0.18
N ALA A 92 7.69 -9.23 0.56
CA ALA A 92 8.25 -9.64 1.85
C ALA A 92 9.43 -10.61 1.68
N PHE A 93 10.35 -10.29 0.76
CA PHE A 93 11.55 -11.07 0.47
C PHE A 93 12.64 -10.17 -0.13
N SER A 94 13.86 -10.70 -0.21
CA SER A 94 14.92 -10.14 -1.06
C SER A 94 15.15 -11.02 -2.27
N TRP A 95 15.38 -10.41 -3.43
CA TRP A 95 15.47 -11.17 -4.69
C TRP A 95 16.60 -12.20 -4.71
N ASP A 96 17.70 -11.99 -3.98
CA ASP A 96 18.81 -12.98 -3.86
C ASP A 96 18.35 -14.32 -3.27
N GLU A 97 17.27 -14.31 -2.47
CA GLU A 97 16.74 -15.51 -1.80
C GLU A 97 15.91 -16.41 -2.73
N LEU A 98 15.54 -15.94 -3.93
CA LEU A 98 14.68 -16.68 -4.86
C LEU A 98 15.43 -17.67 -5.78
N GLY A 99 16.65 -18.04 -5.39
CA GLY A 99 17.51 -18.98 -6.12
C GLY A 99 18.01 -18.45 -7.47
N GLU A 100 18.78 -19.28 -8.18
CA GLU A 100 19.52 -18.85 -9.39
C GLU A 100 18.65 -18.26 -10.50
N TYR A 101 17.45 -18.80 -10.72
CA TYR A 101 16.59 -18.37 -11.84
C TYR A 101 16.06 -16.93 -11.69
N HIS A 102 15.74 -16.52 -10.46
CA HIS A 102 15.17 -15.20 -10.17
C HIS A 102 16.17 -14.24 -9.50
N GLY A 103 17.03 -14.78 -8.64
CA GLY A 103 17.94 -14.07 -7.76
C GLY A 103 19.42 -14.19 -8.09
N GLY A 104 19.80 -15.02 -9.07
CA GLY A 104 21.20 -15.27 -9.41
C GLY A 104 22.00 -13.99 -9.63
N GLY A 105 23.02 -13.77 -8.78
CA GLY A 105 23.91 -12.62 -8.84
C GLY A 105 23.34 -11.29 -8.34
N ARG A 106 22.22 -11.30 -7.60
CA ARG A 106 21.69 -10.09 -6.94
C ARG A 106 22.25 -9.92 -5.55
N GLU A 107 22.37 -8.67 -5.13
CA GLU A 107 22.69 -8.33 -3.75
C GLU A 107 21.45 -8.47 -2.85
N ARG A 108 21.69 -8.77 -1.58
CA ARG A 108 20.64 -8.82 -0.57
C ARG A 108 20.06 -7.42 -0.39
N THR A 109 18.77 -7.27 -0.64
CA THR A 109 18.06 -5.99 -0.60
C THR A 109 16.61 -6.25 -0.25
N TYR A 110 16.28 -6.06 1.03
CA TYR A 110 14.90 -6.08 1.52
C TYR A 110 14.29 -4.68 1.49
N PRO A 111 12.96 -4.57 1.37
CA PRO A 111 12.25 -3.35 1.76
C PRO A 111 12.51 -3.04 3.24
N THR A 112 12.86 -1.79 3.55
CA THR A 112 12.85 -1.27 4.93
C THR A 112 11.42 -1.30 5.50
N PHE A 113 11.29 -1.10 6.82
CA PHE A 113 9.96 -0.96 7.44
C PHE A 113 9.16 0.19 6.80
N GLU A 114 9.79 1.36 6.62
CA GLU A 114 9.12 2.54 6.06
C GLU A 114 8.76 2.34 4.58
N GLU A 115 9.60 1.68 3.78
CA GLU A 115 9.28 1.33 2.39
C GLU A 115 8.09 0.36 2.32
N SER A 116 8.06 -0.67 3.17
CA SER A 116 6.92 -1.60 3.25
C SER A 116 5.64 -0.91 3.69
N ARG A 117 5.75 -0.03 4.70
CA ARG A 117 4.64 0.77 5.22
C ARG A 117 4.11 1.72 4.14
N PHE A 118 4.98 2.39 3.40
CA PHE A 118 4.61 3.19 2.23
C PHE A 118 3.85 2.35 1.21
N MET A 119 4.39 1.20 0.77
CA MET A 119 3.73 0.33 -0.21
C MET A 119 2.35 -0.15 0.22
N ALA A 120 2.15 -0.41 1.52
CA ALA A 120 0.85 -0.77 2.06
C ALA A 120 -0.13 0.40 2.00
N TYR A 121 0.23 1.56 2.55
CA TYR A 121 -0.70 2.69 2.64
C TYR A 121 -0.95 3.38 1.31
N THR A 122 0.02 3.45 0.38
CA THR A 122 -0.24 3.91 -0.98
C THR A 122 -1.24 2.97 -1.70
N SER A 123 -1.15 1.66 -1.46
CA SER A 123 -2.14 0.73 -2.00
C SER A 123 -3.55 1.04 -1.47
N ILE A 124 -3.68 1.30 -0.16
CA ILE A 124 -4.96 1.58 0.49
C ILE A 124 -5.55 2.92 0.04
N VAL A 125 -4.76 4.00 0.03
CA VAL A 125 -5.25 5.34 -0.35
C VAL A 125 -5.68 5.39 -1.81
N HIS A 126 -5.05 4.60 -2.67
CA HIS A 126 -5.50 4.40 -4.06
C HIS A 126 -6.65 3.41 -4.22
N GLY A 127 -7.22 2.89 -3.12
CA GLY A 127 -8.45 2.09 -3.13
C GLY A 127 -8.25 0.59 -3.33
N ALA A 128 -7.06 0.03 -3.03
CA ALA A 128 -6.92 -1.41 -2.91
C ALA A 128 -7.80 -1.92 -1.75
N ALA A 129 -8.53 -3.00 -2.01
CA ALA A 129 -9.47 -3.62 -1.08
C ALA A 129 -8.85 -4.80 -0.31
N GLY A 130 -7.57 -5.10 -0.55
CA GLY A 130 -6.84 -6.16 0.12
C GLY A 130 -5.34 -6.05 -0.12
N ILE A 131 -4.56 -6.41 0.89
CA ILE A 131 -3.11 -6.47 0.85
C ILE A 131 -2.67 -7.86 1.30
N LEU A 132 -1.73 -8.43 0.56
CA LEU A 132 -1.04 -9.66 0.90
C LEU A 132 0.47 -9.41 0.83
N TYR A 133 1.23 -10.23 1.54
CA TYR A 133 2.70 -10.24 1.46
C TYR A 133 3.17 -11.57 0.93
N TRP A 134 3.96 -11.54 -0.14
CA TRP A 134 4.56 -12.74 -0.71
C TRP A 134 6.05 -12.81 -0.37
N GLY A 135 6.53 -14.03 -0.18
CA GLY A 135 7.94 -14.34 -0.03
C GLY A 135 8.45 -14.43 1.42
N SER A 136 7.60 -14.18 2.42
CA SER A 136 7.97 -14.22 3.84
C SER A 136 8.45 -15.60 4.34
N ASN A 137 8.19 -16.65 3.56
CA ASN A 137 8.67 -18.02 3.79
C ASN A 137 10.12 -18.25 3.32
N TYR A 138 10.69 -17.34 2.53
CA TYR A 138 12.09 -17.40 2.07
C TYR A 138 13.05 -16.61 2.97
N LEU A 139 12.51 -15.75 3.84
CA LEU A 139 13.30 -14.88 4.72
C LEU A 139 14.33 -15.67 5.54
N GLN A 140 15.58 -15.26 5.41
CA GLN A 140 16.71 -15.87 6.10
C GLN A 140 17.05 -15.21 7.44
N THR A 141 16.44 -14.08 7.77
CA THR A 141 16.70 -13.36 9.02
C THR A 141 15.42 -13.01 9.76
N ASP A 142 15.48 -12.94 11.09
CA ASP A 142 14.32 -12.68 11.94
C ASP A 142 13.93 -11.19 11.93
N GLU A 143 14.89 -10.28 11.73
CA GLU A 143 14.64 -8.84 11.75
C GLU A 143 13.65 -8.39 10.66
N VAL A 144 13.76 -8.97 9.45
CA VAL A 144 12.80 -8.70 8.35
C VAL A 144 11.43 -9.26 8.71
N ARG A 145 11.38 -10.44 9.34
CA ARG A 145 10.12 -11.06 9.76
C ARG A 145 9.43 -10.20 10.81
N GLU A 146 10.18 -9.71 11.79
CA GLU A 146 9.64 -8.83 12.83
C GLU A 146 9.12 -7.51 12.25
N SER A 147 9.78 -6.96 11.23
CA SER A 147 9.31 -5.78 10.46
C SER A 147 7.96 -6.02 9.78
N ILE A 148 7.79 -7.15 9.08
CA ILE A 148 6.50 -7.52 8.46
C ILE A 148 5.42 -7.75 9.52
N TYR A 149 5.75 -8.36 10.65
CA TYR A 149 4.81 -8.53 11.76
C TYR A 149 4.41 -7.20 12.39
N ALA A 150 5.34 -6.25 12.54
CA ALA A 150 5.02 -4.91 13.03
C ALA A 150 3.99 -4.22 12.14
N LEU A 151 4.20 -4.26 10.82
CA LEU A 151 3.30 -3.64 9.85
C LEU A 151 1.94 -4.33 9.77
N THR A 152 1.91 -5.66 9.75
CA THR A 152 0.64 -6.41 9.71
C THR A 152 -0.14 -6.29 11.02
N THR A 153 0.53 -6.12 12.16
CA THR A 153 -0.13 -5.83 13.45
C THR A 153 -0.73 -4.41 13.46
N GLU A 154 -0.02 -3.41 12.93
CA GLU A 154 -0.56 -2.05 12.72
C GLU A 154 -1.83 -2.10 11.84
N LEU A 155 -1.78 -2.74 10.68
CA LEU A 155 -2.94 -2.87 9.79
C LEU A 155 -4.11 -3.64 10.44
N SER A 156 -3.82 -4.65 11.25
CA SER A 156 -4.82 -5.43 12.00
C SER A 156 -5.53 -4.58 13.05
N ALA A 157 -4.79 -3.76 13.80
CA ALA A 157 -5.37 -2.84 14.78
C ALA A 157 -6.29 -1.80 14.11
N LEU A 158 -5.94 -1.38 12.89
CA LEU A 158 -6.72 -0.41 12.11
C LEU A 158 -7.85 -1.04 11.27
N GLN A 159 -8.00 -2.37 11.28
CA GLN A 159 -9.01 -3.07 10.49
C GLN A 159 -10.41 -2.46 10.58
N PRO A 160 -10.93 -2.03 11.76
CA PRO A 160 -12.27 -1.43 11.85
C PRO A 160 -12.47 -0.20 10.94
N PHE A 161 -11.43 0.61 10.74
CA PHE A 161 -11.44 1.74 9.81
C PHE A 161 -11.17 1.29 8.38
N LEU A 162 -10.23 0.37 8.17
CA LEU A 162 -9.82 -0.05 6.83
C LEU A 162 -10.91 -0.79 6.05
N VAL A 163 -11.94 -1.29 6.73
CA VAL A 163 -13.13 -1.90 6.10
C VAL A 163 -14.38 -1.03 6.14
N SER A 164 -14.32 0.16 6.77
CA SER A 164 -15.44 1.09 6.80
C SER A 164 -15.51 1.95 5.53
N GLU A 165 -16.67 2.57 5.32
CA GLU A 165 -16.83 3.53 4.23
C GLU A 165 -15.98 4.77 4.46
N GLU A 166 -15.47 5.34 3.37
CA GLU A 166 -14.76 6.62 3.36
C GLU A 166 -15.72 7.78 3.67
N LYS A 167 -15.29 8.69 4.57
CA LYS A 167 -16.08 9.82 5.13
C LYS A 167 -15.09 10.88 5.65
N PRO A 168 -15.44 12.17 5.72
CA PRO A 168 -16.02 13.02 4.68
C PRO A 168 -15.08 13.20 3.48
N GLU A 169 -15.55 13.86 2.42
CA GLU A 169 -14.69 14.32 1.33
C GLU A 169 -13.80 15.45 1.87
N VAL A 170 -12.51 15.17 2.03
CA VAL A 170 -11.50 16.15 2.47
C VAL A 170 -10.84 16.80 1.27
N THR A 171 -10.39 18.04 1.44
CA THR A 171 -9.56 18.74 0.45
C THR A 171 -8.12 18.78 0.94
N LEU A 172 -7.19 18.59 0.00
CA LEU A 172 -5.76 18.70 0.24
C LEU A 172 -5.21 19.92 -0.50
N ASP A 173 -4.56 20.81 0.23
CA ASP A 173 -3.90 21.99 -0.32
C ASP A 173 -2.44 22.09 0.16
N PHE A 174 -1.58 22.63 -0.71
CA PHE A 174 -0.17 22.86 -0.39
C PHE A 174 0.03 24.35 -0.07
N LEU A 175 0.42 24.64 1.17
CA LEU A 175 0.75 25.99 1.65
C LEU A 175 2.21 26.35 1.33
N GLU A 176 2.65 25.99 0.13
CA GLU A 176 4.03 26.07 -0.31
C GLU A 176 4.12 26.70 -1.71
N ILE A 177 5.32 27.16 -2.08
CA ILE A 177 5.58 27.58 -3.45
C ILE A 177 5.53 26.33 -4.32
N PRO A 178 4.72 26.29 -5.40
CA PRO A 178 4.61 25.12 -6.25
C PRO A 178 5.98 24.65 -6.75
N GLN A 179 6.31 23.40 -6.47
CA GLN A 179 7.48 22.73 -7.02
C GLN A 179 7.02 21.81 -8.14
N THR A 180 7.75 21.75 -9.24
CA THR A 180 7.59 20.67 -10.21
C THR A 180 8.18 19.40 -9.62
N THR A 181 7.33 18.50 -9.16
CA THR A 181 7.70 17.17 -8.69
C THR A 181 7.28 16.12 -9.72
N GLU A 182 8.13 15.11 -9.93
CA GLU A 182 7.73 13.89 -10.62
C GLU A 182 7.13 12.93 -9.58
N GLY A 183 5.86 13.09 -9.25
CA GLY A 183 5.20 12.26 -8.24
C GLY A 183 3.68 12.44 -8.20
N PHE A 184 3.03 11.70 -7.30
CA PHE A 184 1.58 11.74 -7.12
C PHE A 184 1.15 12.77 -6.05
N GLY A 185 2.07 13.54 -5.50
CA GLY A 185 1.80 14.47 -4.41
C GLY A 185 1.53 13.74 -3.09
N VAL A 186 0.79 14.41 -2.19
CA VAL A 186 0.30 13.79 -0.97
C VAL A 186 -1.12 13.28 -1.22
N GLN A 187 -1.38 12.05 -0.82
CA GLN A 187 -2.69 11.41 -0.88
C GLN A 187 -3.25 11.28 0.55
N CYS A 188 -4.57 11.38 0.68
CA CYS A 188 -5.25 11.29 1.97
C CYS A 188 -6.52 10.45 1.86
N PHE A 189 -6.85 9.75 2.93
CA PHE A 189 -8.21 9.27 3.18
C PHE A 189 -8.61 9.52 4.63
N VAL A 190 -9.92 9.65 4.85
CA VAL A 190 -10.52 9.74 6.18
C VAL A 190 -11.60 8.67 6.33
N ARG A 191 -11.59 7.98 7.47
CA ARG A 191 -12.53 6.89 7.76
C ARG A 191 -12.98 6.94 9.20
N LYS A 192 -14.22 6.52 9.43
CA LYS A 192 -14.83 6.47 10.77
C LYS A 192 -15.09 5.02 11.19
N ALA A 193 -14.85 4.69 12.45
CA ALA A 193 -15.26 3.43 13.05
C ALA A 193 -15.82 3.70 14.46
N GLY A 194 -17.11 3.42 14.67
CA GLY A 194 -17.78 3.84 15.90
C GLY A 194 -17.80 5.37 16.02
N GLU A 195 -17.27 5.90 17.13
CA GLU A 195 -17.14 7.35 17.37
C GLU A 195 -15.75 7.90 16.99
N ASP A 196 -14.83 7.00 16.64
CA ASP A 196 -13.46 7.34 16.34
C ASP A 196 -13.22 7.51 14.86
N TRP A 197 -12.15 8.25 14.55
CA TRP A 197 -11.76 8.61 13.20
C TRP A 197 -10.30 8.30 12.95
N LEU A 198 -10.00 7.90 11.72
CA LEU A 198 -8.68 7.65 11.19
C LEU A 198 -8.44 8.60 10.01
N ILE A 199 -7.33 9.33 10.06
CA ILE A 199 -6.83 10.14 8.95
C ILE A 199 -5.47 9.61 8.57
N VAL A 200 -5.28 9.27 7.29
CA VAL A 200 -4.00 8.83 6.76
C VAL A 200 -3.52 9.80 5.70
N LEU A 201 -2.23 10.13 5.76
CA LEU A 201 -1.52 10.93 4.76
C LEU A 201 -0.36 10.10 4.23
N VAL A 202 -0.23 10.05 2.90
CA VAL A 202 0.86 9.35 2.21
C VAL A 202 1.54 10.34 1.28
N ASN A 203 2.79 10.70 1.54
CA ASN A 203 3.57 11.51 0.60
C ASN A 203 4.18 10.61 -0.46
N GLU A 204 3.70 10.68 -1.70
CA GLU A 204 4.21 9.89 -2.82
C GLU A 204 5.30 10.59 -3.63
N ASP A 205 5.74 11.76 -3.17
CA ASP A 205 6.84 12.48 -3.78
C ASP A 205 8.19 12.13 -3.14
N GLU A 206 9.25 12.31 -3.93
CA GLU A 206 10.65 12.22 -3.49
C GLU A 206 11.11 13.45 -2.70
N VAL A 207 10.27 14.47 -2.58
CA VAL A 207 10.53 15.70 -1.82
C VAL A 207 9.74 15.73 -0.52
N LYS A 208 10.23 16.52 0.44
CA LYS A 208 9.48 16.82 1.66
C LYS A 208 8.46 17.92 1.39
N HIS A 209 7.34 17.85 2.09
CA HIS A 209 6.32 18.89 2.16
C HIS A 209 6.27 19.44 3.60
N MET A 210 6.43 20.74 3.74
CA MET A 210 6.45 21.50 4.99
C MET A 210 5.09 22.11 5.37
N GLY A 211 4.09 22.08 4.49
CA GLY A 211 2.75 22.61 4.74
C GLY A 211 1.72 21.95 3.83
N VAL A 212 1.20 20.80 4.28
CA VAL A 212 0.05 20.13 3.66
C VAL A 212 -1.17 20.39 4.53
N GLU A 213 -2.09 21.21 4.04
CA GLU A 213 -3.36 21.50 4.69
C GLU A 213 -4.40 20.45 4.29
N ILE A 214 -5.14 19.98 5.30
CA ILE A 214 -6.28 19.09 5.12
C ILE A 214 -7.50 19.76 5.72
N SER A 215 -8.46 20.11 4.87
CA SER A 215 -9.71 20.77 5.25
C SER A 215 -10.93 19.90 4.98
N GLY A 216 -12.09 20.30 5.52
CA GLY A 216 -13.33 19.50 5.52
C GLY A 216 -13.46 18.59 6.74
N LEU A 217 -12.76 18.92 7.83
CA LEU A 217 -12.74 18.18 9.10
C LEU A 217 -13.71 18.78 10.14
N ASP A 218 -14.79 19.44 9.71
CA ASP A 218 -15.74 20.14 10.61
C ASP A 218 -16.33 19.24 11.71
N GLU A 219 -16.57 17.95 11.42
CA GLU A 219 -17.06 16.97 12.40
C GLU A 219 -16.03 16.64 13.49
N LEU A 220 -14.77 17.00 13.27
CA LEU A 220 -13.66 16.78 14.18
C LEU A 220 -13.25 18.03 14.95
N GLU A 221 -13.95 19.15 14.78
CA GLU A 221 -13.59 20.43 15.40
C GLU A 221 -13.31 20.29 16.91
N GLY A 222 -12.15 20.78 17.34
CA GLY A 222 -11.70 20.73 18.73
C GLY A 222 -11.25 19.34 19.21
N LYS A 223 -11.24 18.31 18.36
CA LYS A 223 -10.65 17.00 18.68
C LYS A 223 -9.14 17.03 18.48
N THR A 224 -8.45 16.28 19.34
CA THR A 224 -7.04 15.93 19.15
C THR A 224 -6.94 14.70 18.26
N LEU A 225 -6.04 14.78 17.29
CA LEU A 225 -5.60 13.70 16.42
C LEU A 225 -4.24 13.23 16.91
N HIS A 226 -4.22 12.03 17.49
CA HIS A 226 -3.02 11.38 17.97
C HIS A 226 -2.26 10.74 16.81
N GLN A 227 -0.99 11.10 16.64
CA GLN A 227 -0.16 10.46 15.62
C GLN A 227 0.24 9.06 16.09
N LEU A 228 -0.35 8.02 15.47
CA LEU A 228 0.01 6.64 15.80
C LEU A 228 1.46 6.37 15.40
N TYR A 229 2.22 5.81 16.34
CA TYR A 229 3.66 5.54 16.26
C TYR A 229 4.51 6.80 16.05
N GLY A 230 4.00 7.95 16.49
CA GLY A 230 4.62 9.26 16.32
C GLY A 230 4.51 10.14 17.56
N LYS A 231 4.80 11.43 17.38
CA LYS A 231 4.76 12.43 18.48
C LYS A 231 4.14 13.76 18.05
N ASP A 232 3.73 13.87 16.79
CA ASP A 232 3.25 15.10 16.16
C ASP A 232 1.72 15.14 16.22
N ASP A 233 1.15 15.11 17.43
CA ASP A 233 -0.29 15.23 17.65
C ASP A 233 -0.79 16.58 17.13
N LEU A 234 -1.95 16.56 16.48
CA LEU A 234 -2.57 17.74 15.87
C LEU A 234 -3.93 18.00 16.51
N MET A 235 -4.35 19.25 16.56
CA MET A 235 -5.71 19.62 16.94
C MET A 235 -6.43 20.12 15.71
N VAL A 236 -7.68 19.70 15.52
CA VAL A 236 -8.51 20.24 14.45
C VAL A 236 -9.05 21.59 14.90
N GLU A 237 -8.66 22.65 14.19
CA GLU A 237 -9.09 24.02 14.43
C GLU A 237 -9.62 24.60 13.12
N GLY A 238 -10.81 25.17 13.12
CA GLY A 238 -11.41 25.73 11.90
C GLY A 238 -11.74 24.69 10.84
N GLY A 239 -11.96 23.43 11.22
CA GLY A 239 -12.24 22.33 10.29
C GLY A 239 -11.02 21.89 9.46
N GLU A 240 -9.80 22.21 9.90
CA GLU A 240 -8.56 21.88 9.20
C GLU A 240 -7.42 21.44 10.13
N ILE A 241 -6.40 20.82 9.52
CA ILE A 241 -5.09 20.56 10.11
C ILE A 241 -3.99 20.85 9.10
N ILE A 242 -2.78 21.16 9.57
CA ILE A 242 -1.59 21.32 8.72
C ILE A 242 -0.54 20.31 9.14
N ALA A 243 -0.12 19.46 8.21
CA ALA A 243 0.88 18.43 8.41
C ALA A 243 2.16 18.70 7.61
N ARG A 244 3.25 18.07 8.08
CA ARG A 244 4.55 18.02 7.40
C ARG A 244 4.87 16.57 7.08
N LEU A 245 5.41 16.29 5.90
CA LEU A 245 5.77 14.94 5.47
C LEU A 245 7.15 14.91 4.83
N ARG A 246 7.99 13.96 5.24
CA ARG A 246 9.24 13.59 4.56
C ARG A 246 8.91 12.83 3.25
N PRO A 247 9.87 12.67 2.32
CA PRO A 247 9.69 11.86 1.13
C PRO A 247 9.23 10.44 1.49
N PHE A 248 8.21 9.92 0.81
CA PHE A 248 7.65 8.58 1.04
C PHE A 248 7.14 8.32 2.47
N GLU A 249 6.90 9.37 3.26
CA GLU A 249 6.42 9.23 4.62
C GLU A 249 4.91 8.94 4.65
N VAL A 250 4.53 8.06 5.57
CA VAL A 250 3.15 7.81 5.94
C VAL A 250 2.88 8.35 7.34
N LYS A 251 1.87 9.20 7.47
CA LYS A 251 1.33 9.61 8.77
C LYS A 251 -0.05 9.04 8.97
N VAL A 252 -0.28 8.49 10.16
CA VAL A 252 -1.54 7.88 10.55
C VAL A 252 -1.98 8.57 11.83
N TYR A 253 -3.16 9.15 11.80
CA TYR A 253 -3.74 9.92 12.88
C TYR A 253 -5.05 9.29 13.32
N SER A 254 -5.29 9.22 14.62
CA SER A 254 -6.55 8.72 15.19
C SER A 254 -7.06 9.64 16.29
N THR A 255 -8.38 9.73 16.44
CA THR A 255 -8.99 10.41 17.61
C THR A 255 -8.82 9.62 18.91
N SER A 256 -8.45 8.34 18.82
CA SER A 256 -8.15 7.47 19.96
C SER A 256 -6.78 6.82 19.79
N PRO A 257 -5.87 6.93 20.79
CA PRO A 257 -4.55 6.31 20.73
C PRO A 257 -4.60 4.79 20.95
N GLU A 258 -5.75 4.21 21.31
CA GLU A 258 -5.87 2.77 21.59
C GLU A 258 -5.68 1.87 20.36
N TYR A 259 -5.72 2.48 19.16
CA TYR A 259 -5.44 1.81 17.90
C TYR A 259 -3.94 1.69 17.60
N GLU A 260 -3.08 2.29 18.42
CA GLU A 260 -1.65 2.00 18.40
C GLU A 260 -1.41 0.64 19.07
N SER A 261 -0.98 -0.36 18.28
CA SER A 261 -0.56 -1.65 18.84
C SER A 261 0.74 -1.50 19.64
N ASP A 262 0.83 -2.20 20.78
CA ASP A 262 2.02 -2.26 21.65
C ASP A 262 3.28 -2.84 20.98
N ARG A 263 3.14 -3.44 19.78
CA ARG A 263 4.27 -4.00 19.02
C ARG A 263 5.16 -2.90 18.43
N THR A 264 6.34 -2.74 19.02
CA THR A 264 7.37 -1.79 18.60
C THR A 264 8.55 -2.43 17.85
N GLU A 265 8.79 -3.73 18.08
CA GLU A 265 9.90 -4.49 17.48
C GLU A 265 9.76 -4.60 15.94
N GLY A 266 10.86 -4.34 15.22
CA GLY A 266 10.95 -4.43 13.76
C GLY A 266 10.62 -3.13 13.01
N ARG A 267 10.10 -2.09 13.69
CA ARG A 267 9.74 -0.80 13.06
C ARG A 267 10.95 0.03 12.62
N ASP A 268 12.13 -0.26 13.15
CA ASP A 268 13.41 0.38 12.84
C ASP A 268 14.22 -0.37 11.76
N PHE A 269 13.68 -1.45 11.21
CA PHE A 269 14.36 -2.25 10.19
C PHE A 269 14.72 -1.41 8.95
N GLY A 270 16.02 -1.38 8.63
CA GLY A 270 16.57 -0.66 7.47
C GLY A 270 16.76 0.85 7.66
N TRP A 271 16.60 1.36 8.88
CA TRP A 271 16.73 2.80 9.17
C TRP A 271 18.15 3.35 8.95
N ASP A 272 19.18 2.56 9.24
CA ASP A 272 20.58 2.97 9.05
C ASP A 272 20.98 3.02 7.57
N GLU A 273 20.54 2.05 6.75
CA GLU A 273 20.80 2.00 5.31
C GLU A 273 20.11 3.15 4.54
N ALA A 274 18.92 3.57 5.00
CA ALA A 274 18.15 4.66 4.38
C ALA A 274 18.78 6.06 4.56
N LYS A 275 19.66 6.23 5.54
CA LYS A 275 20.41 7.50 5.75
C LYS A 275 21.67 7.57 4.90
N GLU A 276 22.41 6.47 4.74
CA GLU A 276 23.65 6.47 3.95
C GLU A 276 23.37 6.71 2.46
N GLY A 277 22.24 6.22 1.93
CA GLY A 277 21.83 6.45 0.54
C GLY A 277 21.37 7.88 0.19
N LYS A 278 21.27 8.80 1.17
CA LYS A 278 20.82 10.20 0.96
C LYS A 278 21.83 11.28 1.37
N ILE A 279 23.03 10.90 1.82
CA ILE A 279 24.07 11.89 2.18
C ILE A 279 24.98 12.23 0.99
N ASP A 280 24.96 11.45 -0.09
CA ASP A 280 25.85 11.68 -1.25
C ASP A 280 25.11 12.30 -2.46
N SER A 281 24.46 13.45 -2.23
CA SER A 281 24.22 14.46 -3.27
C SER A 281 23.55 15.70 -2.65
N GLN A 282 24.37 16.65 -2.19
CA GLN A 282 24.15 18.11 -2.29
C GLN A 282 25.20 18.84 -1.42
N GLU A 283 26.35 19.13 -2.03
CA GLU A 283 27.00 20.45 -1.90
C GLU A 283 26.64 21.29 -3.13
#